data_AF-A0A3L6PLA9-F1
#
_entry.id   AF-A0A3L6PLA9-F1
#
_cell.length_a   1.000
_cell.length_b   1.000
_cell.length_c   1.000
_cell.angle_alpha   90.00
_cell.angle_beta   90.00
_cell.angle_gamma   90.00
#
_symmetry.space_group_name_H-M   'P 1'
#
loop_
_entity.id
_entity.type
_entity.pdbx_description
1 polymer ?
#
loop_
_entity_poly.entity_id
_entity_poly.type
_entity_poly.pdbx_seq_one_letter_code
_entity_poly.pdbx_strand_id
1 'polypeptide(L)'
;MALRQLRELCLQSTKLTADLLTALANLNYLQYLKLIADELDEITIKDRALPRLLCLCFVLQRPTFPNIEEGALPFLESLQLYCKDLEGISNIQIKCFKQLREITLDGGVTNGTVQNLVRAAKEHPSRPKVILLKAPDPSPAEVVPREDPAASGATENGAGTQILPTGPNASLTDFSIDSIDSIA
;
A
#
# COMPACT_ATOMS: atom_id res chain seq x y z
N MET A 1 13.78 32.34 -3.89
CA MET A 1 12.41 32.64 -4.36
C MET A 1 11.79 31.53 -5.22
N ALA A 2 12.57 30.74 -5.98
CA ALA A 2 12.04 29.80 -6.99
C ALA A 2 11.10 28.69 -6.47
N LEU A 3 11.29 28.19 -5.24
CA LEU A 3 10.49 27.07 -4.72
C LEU A 3 9.08 27.46 -4.24
N ARG A 4 8.75 28.75 -4.13
CA ARG A 4 7.42 29.19 -3.66
C ARG A 4 6.30 28.87 -4.63
N GLN A 5 6.61 28.61 -5.90
CA GLN A 5 5.63 28.22 -6.93
C GLN A 5 5.62 26.71 -7.18
N LEU A 6 6.34 25.94 -6.36
CA LEU A 6 6.39 24.49 -6.49
C LEU A 6 5.00 23.90 -6.21
N ARG A 7 4.49 23.12 -7.18
CA ARG A 7 3.18 22.47 -7.09
C ARG A 7 3.28 21.02 -6.63
N GLU A 8 4.39 20.37 -6.92
CA GLU A 8 4.56 18.95 -6.65
C GLU A 8 5.92 18.73 -6.00
N LEU A 9 5.94 17.94 -4.93
CA LEU A 9 7.14 17.62 -4.20
C LEU A 9 7.12 16.16 -3.78
N CYS A 10 8.19 15.44 -4.14
CA CYS A 10 8.49 14.11 -3.65
C CYS A 10 9.77 14.19 -2.83
N LEU A 11 9.74 13.69 -1.60
CA LEU A 11 10.89 13.61 -0.73
C LEU A 11 11.09 12.17 -0.27
N GLN A 12 12.35 11.74 -0.34
CA GLN A 12 12.77 10.44 0.14
C GLN A 12 13.91 10.62 1.13
N SER A 13 13.78 10.04 2.31
CA SER A 13 14.81 10.01 3.35
C SER A 13 14.59 8.75 4.19
N THR A 14 15.61 8.26 4.90
CA THR A 14 15.40 7.19 5.88
C THR A 14 14.49 7.66 7.01
N LYS A 15 14.68 8.91 7.45
CA LYS A 15 13.92 9.57 8.50
C LYS A 15 13.58 11.01 8.10
N LEU A 16 12.32 11.40 8.26
CA LEU A 16 11.87 12.77 8.01
C LEU A 16 11.60 13.45 9.36
N THR A 17 12.16 14.64 9.55
CA THR A 17 12.22 15.34 10.83
C THR A 17 11.20 16.50 10.91
N ALA A 18 10.98 17.04 12.11
CA ALA A 18 10.09 18.19 12.32
C ALA A 18 10.54 19.46 11.56
N ASP A 19 11.84 19.65 11.37
CA ASP A 19 12.39 20.78 10.58
C ASP A 19 11.92 20.73 9.13
N LEU A 20 11.72 19.53 8.59
CA LEU A 20 11.20 19.36 7.24
C LEU A 20 9.79 19.95 7.12
N LEU A 21 8.89 19.70 8.07
CA LEU A 21 7.55 20.28 8.02
C LEU A 21 7.58 21.81 8.05
N THR A 22 8.48 22.36 8.86
CA THR A 22 8.67 23.82 8.94
C THR A 22 9.11 24.37 7.58
N ALA A 23 9.98 23.64 6.86
CA ALA A 23 10.35 24.00 5.50
C ALA A 23 9.18 23.85 4.52
N LEU A 24 8.41 22.76 4.60
CA LEU A 24 7.24 22.49 3.75
C LEU A 24 6.14 23.54 3.92
N ALA A 25 5.94 24.07 5.12
CA ALA A 25 4.95 25.12 5.39
C ALA A 25 5.20 26.42 4.61
N ASN A 26 6.42 26.62 4.08
CA ASN A 26 6.71 27.77 3.21
C ASN A 26 6.27 27.56 1.74
N LEU A 27 5.83 26.35 1.38
CA LEU A 27 5.42 25.96 0.03
C LEU A 27 3.90 26.14 -0.15
N ASN A 28 3.43 27.38 -0.09
CA ASN A 28 1.99 27.72 -0.11
C ASN A 28 1.22 27.29 -1.38
N TYR A 29 1.91 26.95 -2.46
CA TYR A 29 1.33 26.53 -3.74
C TYR A 29 1.43 25.03 -3.99
N LEU A 30 1.92 24.27 -3.01
CA LEU A 30 2.04 22.83 -3.12
C LEU A 30 0.66 22.19 -3.19
N GLN A 31 0.45 21.39 -4.22
CA GLN A 31 -0.78 20.65 -4.53
C GLN A 31 -0.60 19.14 -4.33
N TYR A 32 0.60 18.62 -4.58
CA TYR A 32 0.95 17.22 -4.39
C TYR A 32 2.20 17.08 -3.49
N LEU A 33 2.08 16.30 -2.44
CA LEU A 33 3.19 15.96 -1.55
C LEU A 33 3.29 14.44 -1.41
N LYS A 34 4.46 13.90 -1.74
CA LYS A 34 4.82 12.51 -1.50
C LYS A 34 6.02 12.42 -0.56
N LEU A 35 5.85 11.67 0.53
CA LEU A 35 6.87 11.44 1.55
C LEU A 35 7.18 9.96 1.59
N ILE A 36 8.46 9.61 1.38
CA ILE A 36 8.96 8.23 1.37
C ILE A 36 10.00 8.11 2.49
N ALA A 37 9.74 7.27 3.48
CA ALA A 37 10.67 7.05 4.59
C ALA A 37 10.50 5.72 5.32
N ASP A 38 11.47 5.36 6.17
CA ASP A 38 11.27 4.24 7.09
C ASP A 38 10.35 4.67 8.24
N GLU A 39 10.55 5.89 8.73
CA GLU A 39 9.72 6.52 9.76
C GLU A 39 9.64 8.04 9.63
N LEU A 40 8.60 8.61 10.23
CA LEU A 40 8.50 10.03 10.54
C LEU A 40 8.76 10.22 12.04
N ASP A 41 9.42 11.33 12.40
CA ASP A 41 9.42 11.78 13.78
C ASP A 41 7.99 12.08 14.29
N GLU A 42 7.84 12.25 15.60
CA GLU A 42 6.62 12.81 16.18
C GLU A 42 6.41 14.24 15.66
N ILE A 43 5.61 14.31 14.61
CA ILE A 43 5.45 15.48 13.78
C ILE A 43 3.99 15.92 13.82
N THR A 44 3.77 17.23 13.93
CA THR A 44 2.44 17.84 13.86
C THR A 44 2.33 18.77 12.67
N ILE A 45 1.42 18.46 11.73
CA ILE A 45 1.02 19.39 10.67
C ILE A 45 -0.01 20.35 11.27
N LYS A 46 0.40 21.61 11.46
CA LYS A 46 -0.39 22.67 12.09
C LYS A 46 -1.49 23.21 11.18
N ASP A 47 -2.46 23.91 11.77
CA ASP A 47 -3.49 24.66 11.03
C ASP A 47 -2.88 25.48 9.87
N ARG A 48 -3.52 25.40 8.70
CA ARG A 48 -3.12 26.06 7.44
C ARG A 48 -1.67 25.83 6.98
N ALA A 49 -0.98 24.79 7.43
CA ALA A 49 0.41 24.53 7.03
C ALA A 49 0.59 24.31 5.52
N LEU A 50 -0.34 23.61 4.86
CA LEU A 50 -0.30 23.38 3.42
C LEU A 50 -1.66 23.75 2.80
N PRO A 51 -1.92 25.05 2.60
CA PRO A 51 -3.26 25.57 2.37
C PRO A 51 -3.80 25.31 0.96
N ARG A 52 -3.05 24.65 0.08
CA ARG A 52 -3.45 24.30 -1.29
C ARG A 52 -3.23 22.84 -1.64
N LEU A 53 -2.85 22.02 -0.64
CA LEU A 53 -2.56 20.63 -0.86
C LEU A 53 -3.85 19.88 -1.22
N LEU A 54 -3.83 19.21 -2.36
CA LEU A 54 -4.93 18.41 -2.88
C LEU A 54 -4.68 16.91 -2.66
N CYS A 55 -3.42 16.49 -2.73
CA CYS A 55 -3.02 15.10 -2.58
C CYS A 55 -1.83 14.93 -1.64
N LEU A 56 -1.98 14.04 -0.68
CA LEU A 56 -0.94 13.66 0.28
C LEU A 56 -0.67 12.17 0.19
N CYS A 57 0.59 11.82 -0.02
CA CYS A 57 1.03 10.44 -0.17
C CYS A 57 2.12 10.13 0.85
N PHE A 58 1.90 9.09 1.65
CA PHE A 58 2.88 8.54 2.57
C PHE A 58 3.29 7.15 2.09
N VAL A 59 4.59 6.92 1.95
CA VAL A 59 5.19 5.60 1.74
C VAL A 59 6.11 5.35 2.92
N LEU A 60 5.63 4.59 3.90
CA LEU A 60 6.32 4.37 5.17
C LEU A 60 6.56 2.88 5.41
N GLN A 61 7.73 2.53 5.95
CA GLN A 61 7.96 1.16 6.45
C GLN A 61 7.25 0.93 7.79
N ARG A 62 7.28 1.93 8.68
CA ARG A 62 6.60 1.90 9.99
C ARG A 62 5.38 2.81 9.99
N PRO A 63 4.31 2.50 10.76
CA PRO A 63 3.06 3.28 10.82
C PRO A 63 3.20 4.57 11.64
N THR A 64 4.27 5.34 11.40
CA THR A 64 4.60 6.59 12.09
C THR A 64 3.99 7.77 11.32
N PHE A 65 2.66 7.91 11.36
CA PHE A 65 1.99 9.01 10.67
C PHE A 65 1.97 10.29 11.53
N PRO A 66 2.04 11.49 10.90
CA PRO A 66 2.04 12.73 11.66
C PRO A 66 0.65 12.97 12.27
N ASN A 67 0.62 13.71 13.38
CA ASN A 67 -0.62 14.31 13.85
C ASN A 67 -0.99 15.46 12.91
N ILE A 68 -2.25 15.53 12.50
CA ILE A 68 -2.73 16.53 11.56
C ILE A 68 -3.86 17.31 12.24
N GLU A 69 -3.61 18.58 12.51
CA GLU A 69 -4.59 19.45 13.15
C GLU A 69 -5.79 19.71 12.22
N GLU A 70 -6.95 19.95 12.81
CA GLU A 70 -8.12 20.40 12.04
C GLU A 70 -7.80 21.72 11.34
N GLY A 71 -8.06 21.81 10.04
CA GLY A 71 -7.75 22.99 9.23
C GLY A 71 -6.34 23.00 8.61
N ALA A 72 -5.47 22.05 8.97
CA ALA A 72 -4.11 21.95 8.40
C ALA A 72 -4.09 21.80 6.87
N LEU A 73 -4.97 20.95 6.35
CA LEU A 73 -5.06 20.56 4.93
C LEU A 73 -6.50 20.79 4.41
N PRO A 74 -6.94 22.04 4.23
CA PRO A 74 -8.36 22.37 4.06
C PRO A 74 -8.97 21.91 2.73
N PHE A 75 -8.14 21.68 1.70
CA PHE A 75 -8.55 21.25 0.36
C PHE A 75 -8.06 19.85 0.00
N LEU A 76 -7.66 19.04 0.98
CA LEU A 76 -7.18 17.69 0.71
C LEU A 76 -8.31 16.83 0.13
N GLU A 77 -8.12 16.38 -1.11
CA GLU A 77 -9.07 15.53 -1.84
C GLU A 77 -8.63 14.06 -1.85
N SER A 78 -7.31 13.79 -1.84
CA SER A 78 -6.74 12.44 -1.94
C SER A 78 -5.73 12.18 -0.83
N LEU A 79 -5.91 11.06 -0.12
CA LEU A 79 -4.97 10.56 0.87
C LEU A 79 -4.49 9.17 0.48
N GLN A 80 -3.17 8.99 0.32
CA GLN A 80 -2.59 7.70 -0.06
C GLN A 80 -1.65 7.21 1.05
N LEU A 81 -1.94 6.04 1.60
CA LEU A 81 -1.23 5.43 2.73
C LEU A 81 -0.62 4.09 2.30
N TYR A 82 0.68 4.12 2.00
CA TYR A 82 1.45 2.94 1.64
C TYR A 82 2.32 2.52 2.84
N CYS A 83 1.77 1.68 3.71
CA CYS A 83 2.45 1.14 4.88
C CYS A 83 1.89 -0.27 5.17
N LYS A 84 2.76 -1.27 5.21
CA LYS A 84 2.35 -2.68 5.40
C LYS A 84 1.80 -2.92 6.80
N ASP A 85 2.44 -2.32 7.79
CA ASP A 85 2.09 -2.50 9.21
C ASP A 85 1.05 -1.47 9.68
N LEU A 86 0.13 -1.08 8.79
CA LEU A 86 -0.95 -0.16 9.11
C LEU A 86 -2.01 -0.87 9.98
N GLU A 87 -1.97 -0.59 11.29
CA GLU A 87 -2.93 -1.14 12.25
C GLU A 87 -3.97 -0.09 12.70
N GLY A 88 -5.25 -0.47 12.63
CA GLY A 88 -6.36 0.33 13.13
C GLY A 88 -6.61 1.62 12.36
N ILE A 89 -7.27 2.59 13.02
CA ILE A 89 -7.33 3.95 12.50
C ILE A 89 -5.99 4.57 12.90
N SER A 90 -5.00 4.51 12.02
CA SER A 90 -3.77 5.30 12.15
C SER A 90 -4.10 6.71 12.67
N ASN A 91 -3.21 7.36 13.42
CA ASN A 91 -3.41 8.68 14.06
C ASN A 91 -3.98 9.79 13.14
N ILE A 92 -4.05 9.53 11.84
CA ILE A 92 -4.77 10.27 10.82
C ILE A 92 -6.29 10.24 11.07
N GLN A 93 -6.79 11.34 11.64
CA GLN A 93 -8.21 11.60 11.82
C GLN A 93 -8.85 12.09 10.50
N ILE A 94 -9.34 11.17 9.66
CA ILE A 94 -9.88 11.53 8.34
C ILE A 94 -11.04 12.55 8.39
N LYS A 95 -11.78 12.63 9.51
CA LYS A 95 -12.82 13.64 9.79
C LYS A 95 -12.36 15.09 9.73
N CYS A 96 -11.04 15.33 9.85
CA CYS A 96 -10.44 16.64 9.75
C CYS A 96 -10.37 17.14 8.29
N PHE A 97 -10.50 16.25 7.30
CA PHE A 97 -10.39 16.55 5.87
C PHE A 97 -11.75 16.74 5.21
N LYS A 98 -12.32 17.95 5.31
CA LYS A 98 -13.70 18.21 4.86
C LYS A 98 -13.95 17.95 3.37
N GLN A 99 -12.91 18.00 2.52
CA GLN A 99 -13.00 17.81 1.07
C GLN A 99 -12.50 16.45 0.58
N LEU A 100 -12.19 15.51 1.50
CA LEU A 100 -11.63 14.22 1.14
C LEU A 100 -12.57 13.43 0.23
N ARG A 101 -12.09 12.98 -0.92
CA ARG A 101 -12.84 12.20 -1.91
C ARG A 101 -12.37 10.75 -1.97
N GLU A 102 -11.09 10.53 -1.73
CA GLU A 102 -10.50 9.20 -1.85
C GLU A 102 -9.43 8.94 -0.78
N ILE A 103 -9.38 7.68 -0.36
CA ILE A 103 -8.31 7.14 0.46
C ILE A 103 -7.79 5.88 -0.21
N THR A 104 -6.50 5.88 -0.55
CA THR A 104 -5.83 4.72 -1.16
C THR A 104 -4.96 4.04 -0.11
N LEU A 105 -5.09 2.72 -0.01
CA LEU A 105 -4.32 1.88 0.90
C LEU A 105 -3.46 0.88 0.13
N ASP A 106 -2.32 0.52 0.71
CA ASP A 106 -1.52 -0.63 0.26
C ASP A 106 -2.30 -1.95 0.36
N GLY A 107 -1.96 -2.91 -0.51
CA GLY A 107 -2.61 -4.21 -0.54
C GLY A 107 -2.27 -5.11 0.66
N GLY A 108 -1.19 -4.82 1.38
CA GLY A 108 -0.78 -5.55 2.57
C GLY A 108 -1.51 -5.17 3.86
N VAL A 109 -2.40 -4.18 3.82
CA VAL A 109 -3.11 -3.69 5.02
C VAL A 109 -4.10 -4.74 5.54
N THR A 110 -4.14 -4.92 6.87
CA THR A 110 -5.02 -5.92 7.50
C THR A 110 -6.50 -5.63 7.23
N ASN A 111 -7.31 -6.68 7.04
CA ASN A 111 -8.75 -6.54 6.80
C ASN A 111 -9.47 -5.78 7.94
N GLY A 112 -9.02 -5.93 9.19
CA GLY A 112 -9.57 -5.19 10.33
C GLY A 112 -9.36 -3.67 10.20
N THR A 113 -8.15 -3.25 9.82
CA THR A 113 -7.83 -1.84 9.52
C THR A 113 -8.72 -1.31 8.39
N VAL A 114 -8.82 -2.06 7.29
CA VAL A 114 -9.66 -1.69 6.13
C VAL A 114 -11.11 -1.47 6.56
N GLN A 115 -11.71 -2.42 7.29
CA GLN A 115 -13.11 -2.33 7.70
C GLN A 115 -13.38 -1.14 8.62
N ASN A 116 -12.46 -0.85 9.55
CA ASN A 116 -12.55 0.33 10.41
C ASN A 116 -12.48 1.62 9.60
N LEU A 117 -11.58 1.69 8.62
CA LEU A 117 -11.48 2.86 7.74
C LEU A 117 -12.72 3.02 6.86
N VAL A 118 -13.26 1.92 6.32
CA VAL A 118 -14.52 1.94 5.55
C VAL A 118 -15.68 2.44 6.40
N ARG A 119 -15.76 2.04 7.68
CA ARG A 119 -16.77 2.56 8.62
C ARG A 119 -16.60 4.07 8.83
N ALA A 120 -15.37 4.52 9.13
CA ALA A 120 -15.08 5.93 9.30
C ALA A 120 -15.37 6.75 8.03
N ALA A 121 -15.07 6.21 6.86
CA ALA A 121 -15.36 6.83 5.56
C ALA A 121 -16.88 6.93 5.32
N LYS A 122 -17.67 5.93 5.72
CA LYS A 122 -19.14 6.00 5.63
C LYS A 122 -19.72 7.09 6.52
N GLU A 123 -19.16 7.30 7.71
CA GLU A 123 -19.60 8.34 8.65
C GLU A 123 -19.10 9.75 8.26
N HIS A 124 -18.10 9.83 7.39
CA HIS A 124 -17.52 11.09 6.93
C HIS A 124 -18.52 11.92 6.10
N PRO A 125 -18.59 13.26 6.27
CA PRO A 125 -19.53 14.11 5.53
C PRO A 125 -19.45 13.99 4.00
N SER A 126 -18.23 13.86 3.46
CA SER A 126 -18.00 13.70 2.01
C SER A 126 -18.02 12.25 1.51
N ARG A 127 -18.18 11.27 2.41
CA ARG A 127 -18.14 9.82 2.13
C ARG A 127 -17.05 9.40 1.13
N PRO A 128 -15.76 9.56 1.48
CA PRO A 128 -14.66 9.25 0.57
C PRO A 128 -14.65 7.77 0.18
N LYS A 129 -14.21 7.49 -1.04
CA LYS A 129 -14.00 6.12 -1.53
C LYS A 129 -12.73 5.55 -0.90
N VAL A 130 -12.80 4.34 -0.37
CA VAL A 130 -11.63 3.59 0.07
C VAL A 130 -11.20 2.65 -1.06
N ILE A 131 -9.97 2.82 -1.53
CA ILE A 131 -9.38 2.07 -2.64
C ILE A 131 -8.24 1.23 -2.06
N LEU A 132 -8.29 -0.08 -2.29
CA LEU A 132 -7.21 -1.00 -1.95
C LEU A 132 -6.42 -1.32 -3.21
N LEU A 133 -5.11 -1.10 -3.19
CA LEU A 133 -4.25 -1.61 -4.25
C LEU A 133 -4.15 -3.13 -4.13
N LYS A 134 -4.13 -3.81 -5.27
CA LYS A 134 -3.91 -5.25 -5.32
C LYS A 134 -2.49 -5.52 -4.81
N ALA A 135 -2.35 -6.40 -3.82
CA ALA A 135 -1.03 -6.87 -3.41
C ALA A 135 -0.33 -7.49 -4.63
N PRO A 136 0.98 -7.24 -4.83
CA PRO A 136 1.75 -8.03 -5.79
C PRO A 136 1.58 -9.50 -5.42
N ASP A 137 1.17 -10.33 -6.38
CA ASP A 137 1.16 -11.77 -6.18
C ASP A 137 2.56 -12.18 -5.68
N PRO A 138 2.69 -12.98 -4.61
CA PRO A 138 3.99 -13.44 -4.18
C PRO A 138 4.60 -14.19 -5.36
N SER A 139 5.60 -13.59 -5.99
CA SER A 139 6.41 -14.28 -7.01
C SER A 139 6.82 -15.61 -6.40
N PRO A 140 6.57 -16.75 -7.06
CA PRO A 140 7.03 -18.04 -6.55
C PRO A 140 8.51 -17.87 -6.27
N ALA A 141 8.89 -17.99 -4.99
CA ALA A 141 10.29 -18.04 -4.62
C ALA A 141 10.97 -18.97 -5.62
N GLU A 142 12.01 -18.49 -6.30
CA GLU A 142 12.86 -19.35 -7.11
C GLU A 142 13.26 -20.52 -6.23
N VAL A 143 12.63 -21.67 -6.48
CA VAL A 143 13.07 -22.96 -5.94
C VAL A 143 14.37 -23.19 -6.68
N VAL A 144 15.46 -22.66 -6.14
CA VAL A 144 16.81 -22.98 -6.57
C VAL A 144 16.91 -24.50 -6.46
N PRO A 145 17.03 -25.25 -7.57
CA PRO A 145 17.27 -26.68 -7.49
C PRO A 145 18.59 -26.86 -6.77
N ARG A 146 18.58 -27.62 -5.68
CA ARG A 146 19.83 -28.09 -5.06
C ARG A 146 20.57 -28.91 -6.10
N GLU A 147 21.66 -28.39 -6.62
CA GLU A 147 22.69 -29.20 -7.25
C GLU A 147 23.46 -29.90 -6.13
N ASP A 148 23.13 -31.16 -5.87
CA ASP A 148 24.02 -32.04 -5.09
C ASP A 148 25.14 -32.55 -6.02
N PRO A 149 26.39 -32.58 -5.54
CA PRO A 149 27.56 -32.78 -6.38
C PRO A 149 27.70 -34.24 -6.80
N ALA A 150 28.06 -34.44 -8.07
CA ALA A 150 28.41 -35.74 -8.63
C ALA A 150 29.55 -36.41 -7.86
N ALA A 151 29.33 -37.64 -7.40
CA ALA A 151 30.38 -38.58 -7.08
C ALA A 151 30.04 -39.94 -7.72
N SER A 152 30.87 -40.31 -8.69
CA SER A 152 30.87 -41.58 -9.41
C SER A 152 31.47 -42.70 -8.55
N GLY A 153 30.88 -43.90 -8.59
CA GLY A 153 31.50 -45.12 -8.05
C GLY A 153 30.53 -46.30 -7.89
N ALA A 154 30.68 -47.32 -8.73
CA ALA A 154 29.96 -48.60 -8.86
C ALA A 154 29.96 -49.45 -7.55
N THR A 155 29.17 -50.51 -7.33
CA THR A 155 28.81 -51.69 -8.15
C THR A 155 27.66 -52.50 -7.51
N GLU A 156 26.80 -53.06 -8.37
CA GLU A 156 26.24 -54.43 -8.44
C GLU A 156 25.37 -55.14 -7.36
N ASN A 157 24.25 -55.67 -7.91
CA ASN A 157 23.59 -56.98 -7.74
C ASN A 157 22.44 -57.19 -6.74
N GLY A 158 21.30 -57.65 -7.28
CA GLY A 158 20.46 -58.66 -6.62
C GLY A 158 18.92 -58.54 -6.68
N ALA A 159 18.32 -58.97 -7.80
CA ALA A 159 17.03 -59.68 -7.96
C ALA A 159 15.70 -59.22 -7.27
N GLY A 160 14.63 -59.07 -8.07
CA GLY A 160 13.24 -59.19 -7.59
C GLY A 160 12.12 -58.54 -8.43
N THR A 161 11.73 -59.16 -9.55
CA THR A 161 10.35 -59.35 -10.10
C THR A 161 9.36 -58.16 -10.31
N GLN A 162 9.15 -57.83 -11.61
CA GLN A 162 7.91 -57.58 -12.42
C GLN A 162 6.83 -56.59 -11.86
N ILE A 163 6.22 -55.65 -12.61
CA ILE A 163 5.31 -55.80 -13.79
C ILE A 163 5.15 -54.42 -14.52
N LEU A 164 5.06 -54.41 -15.86
CA LEU A 164 4.60 -53.32 -16.80
C LEU A 164 3.20 -53.78 -17.37
N PRO A 165 2.33 -53.01 -18.10
CA PRO A 165 2.53 -51.72 -18.77
C PRO A 165 1.33 -50.72 -18.94
N THR A 166 1.65 -49.50 -19.43
CA THR A 166 0.96 -48.61 -20.43
C THR A 166 -0.47 -48.03 -20.27
N GLY A 167 -0.52 -46.68 -20.13
CA GLY A 167 -1.30 -45.66 -20.91
C GLY A 167 -2.84 -45.52 -20.73
N PRO A 168 -3.51 -44.48 -21.29
CA PRO A 168 -3.05 -43.18 -21.81
C PRO A 168 -3.88 -41.94 -21.36
N ASN A 169 -3.33 -40.74 -21.60
CA ASN A 169 -3.96 -39.50 -22.07
C ASN A 169 -5.44 -39.18 -21.72
N ALA A 170 -5.69 -38.04 -21.05
CA ALA A 170 -6.99 -37.37 -21.09
C ALA A 170 -6.81 -35.84 -21.10
N SER A 171 -7.47 -35.25 -22.09
CA SER A 171 -7.35 -33.89 -22.58
C SER A 171 -7.98 -32.82 -21.69
N LEU A 172 -7.51 -31.60 -21.94
CA LEU A 172 -8.19 -30.32 -21.73
C LEU A 172 -9.66 -30.34 -22.14
N THR A 173 -10.53 -30.05 -21.18
CA THR A 173 -11.87 -29.43 -21.27
C THR A 173 -12.27 -29.19 -19.80
N ASP A 174 -12.95 -28.16 -19.33
CA ASP A 174 -13.65 -27.00 -19.88
C ASP A 174 -14.21 -26.33 -18.62
N PHE A 175 -14.11 -25.01 -18.45
CA PHE A 175 -14.89 -24.29 -17.44
C PHE A 175 -15.28 -22.93 -17.99
N SER A 176 -16.37 -22.98 -18.76
CA SER A 176 -17.29 -21.87 -18.95
C SER A 176 -18.05 -21.60 -17.64
N ILE A 177 -18.09 -20.34 -17.22
CA ILE A 177 -19.18 -19.81 -16.38
C ILE A 177 -19.60 -18.48 -16.99
N ASP A 178 -20.65 -18.56 -17.81
CA ASP A 178 -21.53 -17.44 -18.12
C ASP A 178 -22.42 -17.10 -16.92
N SER A 179 -22.76 -15.80 -16.86
CA SER A 179 -24.01 -15.25 -16.33
C SER A 179 -24.13 -14.98 -14.82
N ILE A 180 -24.07 -13.70 -14.46
CA ILE A 180 -24.90 -13.12 -13.40
C ILE A 180 -25.56 -11.87 -13.97
N ASP A 181 -26.80 -12.04 -14.44
CA ASP A 181 -27.79 -10.98 -14.51
C ASP A 181 -28.75 -11.12 -13.31
N SER A 182 -29.05 -9.98 -12.68
CA SER A 182 -30.37 -9.57 -12.18
C SER A 182 -30.25 -8.73 -10.91
N ILE A 183 -30.43 -7.41 -11.07
CA ILE A 183 -30.92 -6.53 -10.00
C ILE A 183 -32.15 -5.84 -10.57
N ALA A 184 -33.30 -6.18 -9.99
CA ALA A 184 -34.53 -5.39 -10.03
C ALA A 184 -34.50 -4.35 -8.90
#